data_AF-A0A925MRE6-F1
#
_entry.id   AF-A0A925MRE6-F1
#
_cell.length_a   1.000
_cell.length_b   1.000
_cell.length_c   1.000
_cell.angle_alpha   90.00
_cell.angle_beta   90.00
_cell.angle_gamma   90.00
#
_symmetry.space_group_name_H-M   'P 1'
#
loop_
_entity.id
_entity.type
_entity.pdbx_description
1 polymer ?
#
loop_
_entity_poly.entity_id
_entity_poly.type
_entity_poly.pdbx_seq_one_letter_code
_entity_poly.pdbx_strand_id
1 'polypeptide(L)'
;MAVIKQEDLIQSVADALQYISYYHSPDFIAAMGKAYELEQSPAAKDAIKQILVNSRMCAEGHRPICQDTGIVTVFVKVGMQVRWDATLNLEEMINEGVRRAYSHPDNMLRASIVDDPAFGRKNTKDNTPAVIHTELVAGAEVEIAVAAKGGGSENKSKLTMLNPSDSIVDWILEVVPKMGAGWCPPGMLGIGIGGTAEKAMVMAKESLMDPIDIHELRARGPQNKIEALRLELMDKVNALGIGAQGLGGLTTVLDIKIKDYPTHAASLPVAVIPNCAATRHAHFVLD
;
A
#
# COMPACT_ATOMS: atom_id res chain seq x y z
N MET A 1 -31.60 2.27 -10.22
CA MET A 1 -30.70 2.91 -9.25
C MET A 1 -30.67 1.97 -8.08
N ALA A 2 -29.57 1.23 -7.91
CA ALA A 2 -29.44 0.41 -6.72
C ALA A 2 -29.26 1.31 -5.50
N VAL A 3 -29.60 0.72 -4.36
CA VAL A 3 -29.49 1.36 -3.07
C VAL A 3 -28.44 0.56 -2.31
N ILE A 4 -27.33 1.20 -1.96
CA ILE A 4 -26.25 0.54 -1.23
C ILE A 4 -26.69 0.41 0.22
N LYS A 5 -26.78 -0.84 0.71
CA LYS A 5 -27.17 -1.10 2.10
C LYS A 5 -25.97 -0.95 3.01
N GLN A 6 -26.24 -0.47 4.22
CA GLN A 6 -25.24 -0.35 5.28
C GLN A 6 -24.46 -1.65 5.52
N GLU A 7 -25.17 -2.78 5.60
CA GLU A 7 -24.55 -4.07 5.91
C GLU A 7 -23.66 -4.57 4.77
N ASP A 8 -24.03 -4.31 3.51
CA ASP A 8 -23.22 -4.73 2.34
C ASP A 8 -21.84 -4.05 2.36
N LEU A 9 -21.79 -2.76 2.72
CA LEU A 9 -20.52 -2.04 2.88
C LEU A 9 -19.72 -2.54 4.08
N ILE A 10 -20.35 -2.66 5.26
CA ILE A 10 -19.69 -3.11 6.48
C ILE A 10 -19.06 -4.50 6.29
N GLN A 11 -19.84 -5.43 5.75
CA GLN A 11 -19.42 -6.80 5.53
C GLN A 11 -18.31 -6.88 4.48
N SER A 12 -18.42 -6.13 3.38
CA SER A 12 -17.38 -6.10 2.33
C SER A 12 -16.04 -5.57 2.87
N VAL A 13 -16.04 -4.53 3.71
CA VAL A 13 -14.82 -4.05 4.37
C VAL A 13 -14.24 -5.11 5.31
N ALA A 14 -15.10 -5.78 6.09
CA ALA A 14 -14.67 -6.81 7.03
C ALA A 14 -14.02 -8.01 6.30
N ASP A 15 -14.69 -8.51 5.27
CA ASP A 15 -14.23 -9.63 4.46
C ASP A 15 -12.95 -9.31 3.71
N ALA A 16 -12.84 -8.10 3.14
CA ALA A 16 -11.64 -7.66 2.45
C ALA A 16 -10.43 -7.59 3.40
N LEU A 17 -10.59 -7.05 4.61
CA LEU A 17 -9.52 -7.01 5.61
C LEU A 17 -9.11 -8.40 6.11
N GLN A 18 -10.08 -9.30 6.27
CA GLN A 18 -9.82 -10.70 6.61
C GLN A 18 -9.06 -11.40 5.48
N TYR A 19 -9.51 -11.26 4.23
CA TYR A 19 -8.88 -11.84 3.05
C TYR A 19 -7.42 -11.40 2.89
N ILE A 20 -7.16 -10.08 2.92
CA ILE A 20 -5.79 -9.55 2.75
C ILE A 20 -4.89 -9.82 3.96
N SER A 21 -5.44 -10.28 5.09
CA SER A 21 -4.62 -10.60 6.26
C SER A 21 -3.74 -11.83 5.99
N TYR A 22 -4.22 -12.80 5.21
CA TYR A 22 -3.53 -14.07 4.96
C TYR A 22 -3.30 -14.42 3.48
N TYR A 23 -3.88 -13.68 2.53
CA TYR A 23 -3.55 -13.81 1.11
C TYR A 23 -2.70 -12.64 0.59
N HIS A 24 -1.58 -12.98 -0.04
CA HIS A 24 -0.93 -12.05 -0.98
C HIS A 24 -1.64 -12.10 -2.32
N SER A 25 -1.59 -10.98 -3.05
CA SER A 25 -2.12 -10.90 -4.40
C SER A 25 -1.28 -11.76 -5.38
N PRO A 26 -1.91 -12.31 -6.45
CA PRO A 26 -1.20 -13.19 -7.40
C PRO A 26 0.00 -12.53 -8.09
N ASP A 27 -0.10 -11.25 -8.39
CA ASP A 27 0.97 -10.43 -8.98
C ASP A 27 2.18 -10.26 -8.04
N PHE A 28 1.95 -10.09 -6.73
CA PHE A 28 3.01 -10.09 -5.72
C PHE A 28 3.74 -11.42 -5.65
N ILE A 29 2.99 -12.54 -5.64
CA ILE A 29 3.57 -13.89 -5.64
C ILE A 29 4.38 -14.13 -6.92
N ALA A 30 3.87 -13.72 -8.08
CA ALA A 30 4.58 -13.85 -9.35
C ALA A 30 5.87 -13.01 -9.37
N ALA A 31 5.82 -11.76 -8.92
CA ALA A 31 6.98 -10.87 -8.83
C ALA A 31 8.05 -11.41 -7.86
N MET A 32 7.64 -11.86 -6.67
CA MET A 32 8.54 -12.50 -5.70
C MET A 32 9.14 -13.81 -6.22
N GLY A 33 8.35 -14.62 -6.92
CA GLY A 33 8.84 -15.84 -7.58
C GLY A 33 9.90 -15.51 -8.64
N LYS A 34 9.67 -14.48 -9.46
CA LYS A 34 10.67 -14.04 -10.44
C LYS A 34 11.95 -13.51 -9.78
N ALA A 35 11.82 -12.75 -8.68
CA ALA A 35 12.95 -12.30 -7.89
C ALA A 35 13.75 -13.47 -7.32
N TYR A 36 13.08 -14.50 -6.79
CA TYR A 36 13.72 -15.71 -6.26
C TYR A 36 14.57 -16.44 -7.31
N GLU A 37 14.03 -16.61 -8.52
CA GLU A 37 14.74 -17.29 -9.61
C GLU A 37 15.99 -16.52 -10.06
N LEU A 38 15.90 -15.18 -10.08
CA LEU A 38 17.00 -14.32 -10.51
C LEU A 38 18.07 -14.11 -9.43
N GLU A 39 17.70 -14.14 -8.15
CA GLU A 39 18.60 -13.80 -7.04
C GLU A 39 19.83 -14.73 -6.98
N GLN A 40 20.99 -14.11 -6.81
CA GLN A 40 22.30 -14.76 -6.79
C GLN A 40 22.90 -14.80 -5.38
N SER A 41 22.58 -13.81 -4.53
CA SER A 41 23.00 -13.78 -3.14
C SER A 41 22.27 -14.89 -2.34
N PRO A 42 22.99 -15.86 -1.75
CA PRO A 42 22.35 -16.93 -0.98
C PRO A 42 21.47 -16.39 0.15
N ALA A 43 21.93 -15.37 0.86
CA ALA A 43 21.21 -14.76 1.97
C ALA A 43 19.91 -14.07 1.52
N ALA A 44 19.94 -13.28 0.44
CA ALA A 44 18.73 -12.66 -0.09
C ALA A 44 17.77 -13.69 -0.72
N LYS A 45 18.30 -14.71 -1.38
CA LYS A 45 17.50 -15.79 -1.95
C LYS A 45 16.74 -16.57 -0.87
N ASP A 46 17.39 -16.85 0.25
CA ASP A 46 16.76 -17.47 1.41
C ASP A 46 15.72 -16.56 2.06
N ALA A 47 15.96 -15.25 2.15
CA ALA A 47 14.97 -14.30 2.65
C ALA A 47 13.71 -14.25 1.76
N ILE A 48 13.87 -14.21 0.44
CA ILE A 48 12.75 -14.27 -0.51
C ILE A 48 11.98 -15.59 -0.36
N LYS A 49 12.70 -16.72 -0.24
CA LYS A 49 12.10 -18.04 -0.01
C LYS A 49 11.28 -18.07 1.28
N GLN A 50 11.78 -17.50 2.37
CA GLN A 50 11.04 -17.42 3.63
C GLN A 50 9.73 -16.65 3.47
N ILE A 51 9.73 -15.53 2.74
CA ILE A 51 8.50 -14.77 2.47
C ILE A 51 7.51 -15.60 1.63
N LEU A 52 7.97 -16.31 0.60
CA LEU A 52 7.12 -17.17 -0.23
C LEU A 52 6.53 -18.35 0.56
N VAL A 53 7.34 -19.02 1.39
CA VAL A 53 6.87 -20.10 2.27
C VAL A 53 5.86 -19.57 3.29
N ASN A 54 6.15 -18.42 3.92
CA ASN A 54 5.22 -17.78 4.85
C ASN A 54 3.89 -17.46 4.15
N SER A 55 3.93 -16.89 2.94
CA SER A 55 2.73 -16.59 2.14
C SER A 55 1.86 -17.82 1.95
N ARG A 56 2.46 -18.96 1.58
CA ARG A 56 1.76 -20.23 1.43
C ARG A 56 1.17 -20.72 2.75
N MET A 57 1.96 -20.72 3.83
CA MET A 57 1.51 -21.19 5.14
C MET A 57 0.36 -20.34 5.70
N CYS A 58 0.40 -19.02 5.47
CA CYS A 58 -0.66 -18.10 5.85
C CYS A 58 -1.95 -18.37 5.09
N ALA A 59 -1.86 -18.56 3.77
CA ALA A 59 -2.99 -18.91 2.92
C ALA A 59 -3.63 -20.25 3.33
N GLU A 60 -2.83 -21.31 3.52
CA GLU A 60 -3.33 -22.64 3.92
C GLU A 60 -3.87 -22.65 5.37
N GLY A 61 -3.27 -21.87 6.26
CA GLY A 61 -3.57 -21.87 7.69
C GLY A 61 -4.55 -20.79 8.14
N HIS A 62 -4.99 -19.90 7.24
CA HIS A 62 -5.76 -18.69 7.54
C HIS A 62 -5.16 -17.89 8.71
N ARG A 63 -3.84 -17.63 8.64
CA ARG A 63 -3.10 -16.87 9.66
C ARG A 63 -2.50 -15.60 9.07
N PRO A 64 -2.45 -14.49 9.83
CA PRO A 64 -1.93 -13.24 9.30
C PRO A 64 -0.50 -13.37 8.78
N ILE A 65 -0.23 -12.82 7.60
CA ILE A 65 1.09 -12.79 6.93
C ILE A 65 2.17 -12.16 7.80
N CYS A 66 1.79 -11.21 8.64
CA CYS A 66 2.68 -10.47 9.50
C CYS A 66 2.02 -10.24 10.86
N GLN A 67 2.82 -10.29 11.93
CA GLN A 67 2.39 -9.95 13.28
C GLN A 67 1.83 -8.53 13.37
N ASP A 68 2.31 -7.62 12.51
CA ASP A 68 1.73 -6.31 12.33
C ASP A 68 0.62 -6.35 11.30
N THR A 69 -0.62 -6.54 11.77
CA THR A 69 -1.82 -6.51 10.93
C THR A 69 -2.16 -5.10 10.42
N GLY A 70 -1.40 -4.07 10.84
CA GLY A 70 -1.37 -2.76 10.18
C GLY A 70 -2.48 -1.79 10.57
N ILE A 71 -2.28 -0.52 10.19
CA ILE A 71 -3.31 0.52 10.19
C ILE A 71 -4.17 0.36 8.93
N VAL A 72 -5.48 0.48 9.09
CA VAL A 72 -6.40 0.43 7.94
C VAL A 72 -6.41 1.80 7.26
N THR A 73 -6.15 1.80 5.96
CA THR A 73 -6.33 2.95 5.08
C THR A 73 -7.34 2.59 4.00
N VAL A 74 -8.31 3.46 3.77
CA VAL A 74 -9.39 3.23 2.80
C VAL A 74 -9.46 4.41 1.85
N PHE A 75 -9.41 4.14 0.56
CA PHE A 75 -9.78 5.09 -0.48
C PHE A 75 -11.16 4.72 -0.99
N VAL A 76 -12.10 5.65 -0.89
CA VAL A 76 -13.49 5.44 -1.27
C VAL A 76 -13.91 6.49 -2.27
N LYS A 77 -14.37 6.04 -3.43
CA LYS A 77 -15.02 6.90 -4.42
C LYS A 77 -16.51 6.66 -4.37
N VAL A 78 -17.28 7.71 -4.11
CA VAL A 78 -18.74 7.64 -4.02
C VAL A 78 -19.34 8.32 -5.24
N GLY A 79 -20.07 7.56 -6.05
CA GLY A 79 -20.87 8.09 -7.14
C GLY A 79 -21.90 9.12 -6.66
N MET A 80 -21.99 10.26 -7.33
CA MET A 80 -22.93 11.34 -6.98
C MET A 80 -24.40 10.92 -7.07
N GLN A 81 -24.71 9.78 -7.70
CA GLN A 81 -26.05 9.22 -7.82
C GLN A 81 -26.33 8.07 -6.83
N VAL A 82 -25.36 7.72 -5.97
CA VAL A 82 -25.51 6.68 -4.95
C VAL A 82 -26.63 7.06 -3.99
N ARG A 83 -27.47 6.08 -3.65
CA ARG A 83 -28.45 6.17 -2.58
C ARG A 83 -28.10 5.15 -1.50
N TRP A 84 -28.16 5.57 -0.25
CA TRP A 84 -27.84 4.74 0.90
C TRP A 84 -29.12 4.28 1.61
N ASP A 85 -29.21 3.00 1.91
CA ASP A 85 -30.11 2.45 2.94
C ASP A 85 -29.28 2.20 4.19
N ALA A 86 -29.07 3.28 4.95
CA ALA A 86 -28.17 3.31 6.09
C ALA A 86 -28.64 4.28 7.17
N THR A 87 -28.37 3.93 8.43
CA THR A 87 -28.51 4.84 9.58
C THR A 87 -27.16 5.42 10.00
N LEU A 88 -26.07 4.72 9.72
CA LEU A 88 -24.70 5.15 9.96
C LEU A 88 -24.18 6.00 8.80
N ASN A 89 -23.27 6.93 9.08
CA ASN A 89 -22.53 7.62 8.03
C ASN A 89 -21.43 6.72 7.43
N LEU A 90 -20.84 7.14 6.30
CA LEU A 90 -19.85 6.36 5.57
C LEU A 90 -18.64 5.94 6.43
N GLU A 91 -18.12 6.85 7.25
CA GLU A 91 -16.96 6.57 8.11
C GLU A 91 -17.32 5.58 9.23
N GLU A 92 -18.51 5.71 9.81
CA GLU A 92 -19.02 4.78 10.83
C GLU A 92 -19.19 3.36 10.27
N MET A 93 -19.73 3.24 9.05
CA MET A 93 -19.86 1.95 8.36
C MET A 93 -18.49 1.32 8.09
N ILE A 94 -17.53 2.08 7.56
CA ILE A 94 -16.18 1.57 7.30
C ILE A 94 -15.51 1.14 8.61
N ASN A 95 -15.58 1.95 9.66
CA ASN A 95 -14.97 1.62 10.97
C ASN A 95 -15.64 0.43 11.65
N GLU A 96 -16.93 0.22 11.45
CA GLU A 96 -17.62 -0.99 11.90
C GLU A 96 -17.10 -2.24 11.16
N GLY A 97 -16.88 -2.14 9.85
CA GLY A 97 -16.22 -3.21 9.08
C GLY A 97 -14.81 -3.52 9.60
N VAL A 98 -14.02 -2.49 9.91
CA VAL A 98 -12.69 -2.64 10.54
C VAL A 98 -12.79 -3.37 11.88
N ARG A 99 -13.68 -2.92 12.77
CA ARG A 99 -13.87 -3.54 14.09
C ARG A 99 -14.23 -5.02 13.99
N ARG A 100 -15.16 -5.35 13.09
CA ARG A 100 -15.58 -6.74 12.83
C ARG A 100 -14.43 -7.59 12.29
N ALA A 101 -13.66 -7.07 11.34
CA ALA A 101 -12.47 -7.77 10.85
C ALA A 101 -11.46 -8.02 11.96
N TYR A 102 -11.11 -7.02 12.76
CA TYR A 102 -10.05 -7.19 13.76
C TYR A 102 -10.46 -8.05 14.95
N SER A 103 -11.78 -8.14 15.21
CA SER A 103 -12.36 -8.96 16.28
C SER A 103 -12.91 -10.30 15.78
N HIS A 104 -12.60 -10.71 14.53
CA HIS A 104 -13.14 -11.94 13.95
C HIS A 104 -12.70 -13.17 14.77
N PRO A 105 -13.62 -14.02 15.25
CA PRO A 105 -13.30 -15.10 16.18
C PRO A 105 -12.33 -16.14 15.62
N ASP A 106 -12.45 -16.45 14.32
CA ASP A 106 -11.61 -17.47 13.67
C ASP A 106 -10.24 -16.95 13.20
N ASN A 107 -10.04 -15.63 13.19
CA ASN A 107 -8.79 -15.00 12.76
C ASN A 107 -8.66 -13.59 13.38
N MET A 108 -8.40 -13.59 14.69
CA MET A 108 -8.24 -12.35 15.46
C MET A 108 -6.97 -11.61 15.01
N LEU A 109 -7.14 -10.38 14.56
CA LEU A 109 -6.04 -9.53 14.11
C LEU A 109 -5.50 -8.66 15.26
N ARG A 110 -4.27 -8.16 15.13
CA ARG A 110 -3.64 -7.34 16.16
C ARG A 110 -4.11 -5.88 16.10
N ALA A 111 -4.90 -5.44 17.06
CA ALA A 111 -5.20 -4.03 17.26
C ALA A 111 -3.92 -3.23 17.62
N SER A 112 -3.52 -2.33 16.73
CA SER A 112 -2.26 -1.58 16.81
C SER A 112 -2.46 -0.06 16.88
N ILE A 113 -3.71 0.42 16.80
CA ILE A 113 -4.04 1.85 16.93
C ILE A 113 -4.06 2.28 18.39
N VAL A 114 -3.55 3.48 18.63
CA VAL A 114 -3.54 4.13 19.94
C VAL A 114 -4.29 5.46 19.87
N ASP A 115 -5.15 5.70 20.84
CA ASP A 115 -5.72 7.00 21.16
C ASP A 115 -4.68 7.84 21.92
N ASP A 116 -4.79 9.16 21.77
CA ASP A 116 -3.92 10.17 22.38
C ASP A 116 -2.43 9.92 22.04
N PRO A 117 -2.05 10.00 20.75
CA PRO A 117 -0.75 9.55 20.26
C PRO A 117 0.43 10.35 20.83
N ALA A 118 0.19 11.60 21.25
CA ALA A 118 1.18 12.49 21.84
C ALA A 118 1.40 12.24 23.34
N PHE A 119 0.39 11.72 24.06
CA PHE A 119 0.48 11.52 25.52
C PHE A 119 0.14 10.08 25.93
N GLY A 120 -1.14 9.78 26.19
CA GLY A 120 -1.56 8.56 26.87
C GLY A 120 -1.37 7.27 26.06
N ARG A 121 -1.35 7.35 24.72
CA ARG A 121 -1.10 6.23 23.80
C ARG A 121 -1.87 4.94 24.15
N LYS A 122 -3.13 5.09 24.56
CA LYS A 122 -3.96 3.95 24.98
C LYS A 122 -4.44 3.19 23.75
N ASN A 123 -4.24 1.89 23.71
CA ASN A 123 -4.68 1.07 22.57
C ASN A 123 -6.21 1.06 22.44
N THR A 124 -6.74 1.22 21.22
CA THR A 124 -8.19 1.30 20.96
C THR A 124 -8.90 -0.05 20.99
N LYS A 125 -8.12 -1.15 21.03
CA LYS A 125 -8.56 -2.56 21.16
C LYS A 125 -9.31 -3.14 19.96
N ASP A 126 -9.75 -2.31 19.01
CA ASP A 126 -10.46 -2.74 17.81
C ASP A 126 -9.80 -2.27 16.50
N ASN A 127 -8.61 -1.65 16.60
CA ASN A 127 -7.84 -1.09 15.48
C ASN A 127 -8.52 0.06 14.73
N THR A 128 -9.58 0.65 15.29
CA THR A 128 -10.19 1.89 14.79
C THR A 128 -9.53 3.11 15.45
N PRO A 129 -9.64 4.32 14.85
CA PRO A 129 -10.22 4.60 13.55
C PRO A 129 -9.29 4.23 12.37
N ALA A 130 -9.91 3.90 11.23
CA ALA A 130 -9.24 3.83 9.93
C ALA A 130 -8.92 5.25 9.40
N VAL A 131 -7.91 5.35 8.54
CA VAL A 131 -7.62 6.57 7.76
C VAL A 131 -8.41 6.49 6.46
N ILE A 132 -9.40 7.36 6.28
CA ILE A 132 -10.37 7.30 5.18
C ILE A 132 -10.18 8.51 4.26
N HIS A 133 -9.99 8.24 2.96
CA HIS A 133 -9.90 9.23 1.90
C HIS A 133 -11.12 9.10 0.99
N THR A 134 -12.02 10.08 1.06
CA THR A 134 -13.28 10.08 0.29
C THR A 134 -13.20 11.03 -0.89
N GLU A 135 -13.58 10.54 -2.07
CA GLU A 135 -13.74 11.31 -3.30
C GLU A 135 -15.18 11.16 -3.83
N LEU A 136 -15.79 12.26 -4.28
CA LEU A 136 -17.08 12.20 -4.97
C LEU A 136 -16.84 12.14 -6.47
N VAL A 137 -17.43 11.14 -7.14
CA VAL A 137 -17.24 10.89 -8.58
C VAL A 137 -18.57 10.82 -9.31
N ALA A 138 -18.56 10.90 -10.64
CA ALA A 138 -19.77 10.66 -11.42
C ALA A 138 -20.18 9.17 -11.34
N GLY A 139 -21.47 8.88 -11.49
CA GLY A 139 -22.00 7.51 -11.49
C GLY A 139 -22.83 7.16 -10.25
N ALA A 140 -23.20 5.88 -10.14
CA ALA A 140 -24.08 5.35 -9.10
C ALA A 140 -23.43 4.22 -8.27
N GLU A 141 -22.12 4.02 -8.43
CA GLU A 141 -21.34 2.97 -7.76
C GLU A 141 -20.52 3.55 -6.59
N VAL A 142 -20.09 2.66 -5.69
CA VAL A 142 -19.09 2.96 -4.66
C VAL A 142 -17.88 2.08 -4.90
N GLU A 143 -16.75 2.67 -5.30
CA GLU A 143 -15.47 1.96 -5.42
C GLU A 143 -14.72 2.06 -4.09
N ILE A 144 -14.24 0.94 -3.56
CA ILE A 144 -13.42 0.90 -2.35
C ILE A 144 -12.12 0.17 -2.61
N ALA A 145 -11.02 0.85 -2.26
CA ALA A 145 -9.71 0.25 -2.09
C ALA A 145 -9.34 0.27 -0.61
N VAL A 146 -9.21 -0.92 0.00
CA VAL A 146 -8.81 -1.08 1.41
C VAL A 146 -7.40 -1.64 1.49
N ALA A 147 -6.60 -1.10 2.39
CA ALA A 147 -5.24 -1.55 2.64
C ALA A 147 -4.96 -1.68 4.14
N ALA A 148 -4.20 -2.71 4.52
CA ALA A 148 -3.73 -2.95 5.87
C ALA A 148 -2.22 -2.66 5.96
N LYS A 149 -1.88 -1.42 6.32
CA LYS A 149 -0.52 -0.88 6.16
C LYS A 149 0.33 -1.11 7.42
N GLY A 150 1.44 -1.83 7.29
CA GLY A 150 2.34 -2.07 8.43
C GLY A 150 3.05 -0.79 8.89
N GLY A 151 3.10 -0.55 10.20
CA GLY A 151 3.69 0.65 10.79
C GLY A 151 5.19 0.80 10.50
N GLY A 152 5.92 -0.33 10.38
CA GLY A 152 7.34 -0.33 10.00
C GLY A 152 7.57 0.35 8.64
N SER A 153 6.75 0.02 7.64
CA SER A 153 6.81 0.66 6.32
C SER A 153 6.23 2.07 6.32
N GLU A 154 5.17 2.33 7.10
CA GLU A 154 4.57 3.66 7.21
C GLU A 154 5.57 4.71 7.70
N ASN A 155 6.33 4.36 8.74
CA ASN A 155 7.30 5.24 9.38
C ASN A 155 8.50 5.58 8.48
N LYS A 156 8.65 4.91 7.35
CA LYS A 156 9.70 5.19 6.35
C LYS A 156 9.24 6.16 5.27
N SER A 157 7.98 6.60 5.28
CA SER A 157 7.48 7.64 4.39
C SER A 157 8.33 8.92 4.48
N LYS A 158 8.58 9.55 3.34
CA LYS A 158 9.31 10.82 3.23
C LYS A 158 8.59 11.75 2.28
N LEU A 159 8.62 13.03 2.62
CA LEU A 159 8.17 14.15 1.81
C LEU A 159 9.32 15.14 1.70
N THR A 160 9.46 15.73 0.53
CA THR A 160 10.32 16.89 0.32
C THR A 160 9.61 17.91 -0.58
N MET A 161 10.01 19.16 -0.48
CA MET A 161 9.63 20.23 -1.41
C MET A 161 10.87 20.54 -2.24
N LEU A 162 11.01 19.86 -3.38
CA LEU A 162 12.13 20.09 -4.30
C LEU A 162 11.98 21.45 -5.00
N ASN A 163 13.11 22.02 -5.42
CA ASN A 163 13.06 23.05 -6.44
C ASN A 163 12.67 22.42 -7.79
N PRO A 164 12.01 23.15 -8.69
CA PRO A 164 11.62 22.61 -10.01
C PRO A 164 12.77 22.07 -10.87
N SER A 165 14.01 22.50 -10.60
CA SER A 165 15.22 22.04 -11.27
C SER A 165 15.88 20.81 -10.64
N ASP A 166 15.47 20.42 -9.43
CA ASP A 166 16.10 19.31 -8.71
C ASP A 166 15.70 17.97 -9.31
N SER A 167 16.59 16.99 -9.22
CA SER A 167 16.36 15.64 -9.72
C SER A 167 15.58 14.80 -8.72
N ILE A 168 14.37 14.38 -9.14
CA ILE A 168 13.55 13.43 -8.38
C ILE A 168 14.30 12.11 -8.19
N VAL A 169 15.00 11.65 -9.23
CA VAL A 169 15.75 10.39 -9.22
C VAL A 169 16.86 10.44 -8.17
N ASP A 170 17.65 11.52 -8.15
CA ASP A 170 18.78 11.64 -7.22
C ASP A 170 18.29 11.70 -5.77
N TRP A 171 17.20 12.44 -5.52
CA TRP A 171 16.59 12.48 -4.19
C TRP A 171 16.10 11.09 -3.73
N ILE A 172 15.44 10.32 -4.61
CA ILE A 172 15.00 8.96 -4.26
C ILE A 172 16.20 8.06 -3.94
N LEU A 173 17.26 8.09 -4.75
CA LEU A 173 18.46 7.30 -4.51
C LEU A 173 19.22 7.71 -3.26
N GLU A 174 19.10 8.97 -2.84
CA GLU A 174 19.65 9.44 -1.56
C GLU A 174 18.81 8.94 -0.36
N VAL A 175 17.49 8.90 -0.51
CA VAL A 175 16.55 8.58 0.56
C VAL A 175 16.42 7.08 0.82
N VAL A 176 16.34 6.26 -0.23
CA VAL A 176 16.07 4.82 -0.11
C VAL A 176 17.09 4.10 0.80
N PRO A 177 18.41 4.32 0.67
CA PRO A 177 19.39 3.73 1.60
C PRO A 177 19.16 4.12 3.07
N LYS A 178 18.73 5.36 3.32
CA LYS A 178 18.47 5.87 4.68
C LYS A 178 17.23 5.23 5.32
N MET A 179 16.32 4.65 4.52
CA MET A 179 15.20 3.88 5.07
C MET A 179 15.68 2.60 5.77
N GLY A 180 16.83 2.06 5.34
CA GLY A 180 17.37 0.77 5.78
C GLY A 180 16.41 -0.40 5.51
N ALA A 181 16.64 -1.53 6.18
CA ALA A 181 15.79 -2.71 6.07
C ALA A 181 14.47 -2.64 6.86
N GLY A 182 14.23 -1.56 7.62
CA GLY A 182 13.12 -1.46 8.58
C GLY A 182 11.71 -1.43 7.98
N TRP A 183 11.58 -1.43 6.65
CA TRP A 183 10.32 -1.60 5.92
C TRP A 183 10.20 -2.97 5.24
N CYS A 184 11.09 -3.92 5.54
CA CYS A 184 11.03 -5.31 5.08
C CYS A 184 10.96 -5.48 3.55
N PRO A 185 11.97 -5.03 2.77
CA PRO A 185 12.07 -5.36 1.35
C PRO A 185 12.25 -6.88 1.11
N PRO A 186 11.90 -7.43 -0.06
CA PRO A 186 11.39 -6.73 -1.23
C PRO A 186 9.93 -6.31 -1.09
N GLY A 187 9.62 -5.13 -1.61
CA GLY A 187 8.27 -4.60 -1.65
C GLY A 187 8.13 -3.55 -2.75
N MET A 188 7.27 -2.54 -2.59
CA MET A 188 7.08 -1.51 -3.62
C MET A 188 7.47 -0.13 -3.10
N LEU A 189 7.74 0.83 -3.98
CA LEU A 189 7.76 2.25 -3.61
C LEU A 189 6.63 2.97 -4.34
N GLY A 190 5.77 3.64 -3.58
CA GLY A 190 4.76 4.55 -4.12
C GLY A 190 5.30 5.97 -4.08
N ILE A 191 5.17 6.68 -5.19
CA ILE A 191 5.73 8.02 -5.38
C ILE A 191 4.60 8.95 -5.81
N GLY A 192 4.47 10.07 -5.11
CA GLY A 192 3.55 11.14 -5.44
C GLY A 192 4.33 12.36 -5.87
N ILE A 193 4.01 12.92 -7.04
CA ILE A 193 4.73 14.08 -7.61
C ILE A 193 3.75 15.21 -7.87
N GLY A 194 4.03 16.40 -7.32
CA GLY A 194 3.23 17.59 -7.55
C GLY A 194 1.99 17.71 -6.65
N GLY A 195 1.08 18.60 -7.02
CA GLY A 195 0.04 19.09 -6.13
C GLY A 195 0.60 19.91 -4.96
N THR A 196 0.11 19.63 -3.77
CA THR A 196 0.55 20.17 -2.48
C THR A 196 1.21 19.07 -1.65
N ALA A 197 1.78 19.42 -0.50
CA ALA A 197 2.44 18.47 0.40
C ALA A 197 1.56 17.24 0.73
N GLU A 198 0.30 17.50 1.10
CA GLU A 198 -0.69 16.48 1.43
C GLU A 198 -1.13 15.68 0.19
N LYS A 199 -1.34 16.33 -0.96
CA LYS A 199 -1.74 15.63 -2.19
C LYS A 199 -0.66 14.67 -2.66
N ALA A 200 0.62 15.06 -2.60
CA ALA A 200 1.73 14.18 -2.94
C ALA A 200 1.77 12.93 -2.03
N MET A 201 1.60 13.11 -0.71
CA MET A 201 1.58 11.98 0.23
C MET A 201 0.39 11.04 -0.01
N VAL A 202 -0.80 11.59 -0.24
CA VAL A 202 -2.00 10.80 -0.53
C VAL A 202 -1.83 10.02 -1.85
N MET A 203 -1.35 10.66 -2.91
CA MET A 203 -1.09 9.99 -4.19
C MET A 203 -0.02 8.90 -4.09
N ALA A 204 1.07 9.15 -3.36
CA ALA A 204 2.09 8.14 -3.10
C ALA A 204 1.48 6.92 -2.41
N LYS A 205 0.59 7.13 -1.43
CA LYS A 205 -0.12 6.06 -0.73
C LYS A 205 -1.05 5.29 -1.66
N GLU A 206 -1.88 6.03 -2.39
CA GLU A 206 -2.90 5.47 -3.29
C GLU A 206 -2.26 4.63 -4.41
N SER A 207 -1.11 5.06 -4.93
CA SER A 207 -0.39 4.35 -5.99
C SER A 207 0.06 2.94 -5.59
N LEU A 208 0.22 2.66 -4.29
CA LEU A 208 0.63 1.35 -3.77
C LEU A 208 -0.46 0.28 -3.86
N MET A 209 -1.67 0.64 -4.29
CA MET A 209 -2.78 -0.28 -4.48
C MET A 209 -2.90 -0.76 -5.93
N ASP A 210 -2.08 -0.22 -6.83
CA ASP A 210 -2.06 -0.62 -8.23
C ASP A 210 -1.35 -1.98 -8.40
N PRO A 211 -1.81 -2.85 -9.33
CA PRO A 211 -1.22 -4.18 -9.54
C PRO A 211 0.26 -4.13 -9.91
N ILE A 212 1.08 -5.08 -9.47
CA ILE A 212 2.50 -5.18 -9.87
C ILE A 212 2.61 -5.58 -11.34
N ASP A 213 2.97 -4.63 -12.20
CA ASP A 213 2.97 -4.76 -13.67
C ASP A 213 4.29 -4.28 -14.31
N ILE A 214 5.36 -4.10 -13.50
CA ILE A 214 6.65 -3.57 -14.00
C ILE A 214 7.27 -4.42 -15.12
N HIS A 215 7.06 -5.74 -15.08
CA HIS A 215 7.57 -6.66 -16.10
C HIS A 215 6.82 -6.51 -17.42
N GLU A 216 5.50 -6.33 -17.36
CA GLU A 216 4.66 -6.06 -18.53
C GLU A 216 5.01 -4.70 -19.13
N LEU A 217 5.16 -3.67 -18.28
CA LEU A 217 5.63 -2.35 -18.68
C LEU A 217 6.98 -2.42 -19.41
N ARG A 218 7.95 -3.19 -18.88
CA ARG A 218 9.26 -3.35 -19.53
C ARG A 218 9.14 -4.06 -20.89
N ALA A 219 8.28 -5.06 -21.01
CA ALA A 219 8.08 -5.81 -22.25
C ALA A 219 7.43 -4.97 -23.35
N ARG A 220 6.40 -4.18 -23.00
CA ARG A 220 5.70 -3.30 -23.96
C ARG A 220 6.44 -1.98 -24.26
N GLY A 221 7.33 -1.56 -23.36
CA GLY A 221 8.02 -0.28 -23.40
C GLY A 221 7.17 0.89 -22.88
N PRO A 222 7.82 1.96 -22.34
CA PRO A 222 7.12 3.11 -21.79
C PRO A 222 6.44 3.93 -22.88
N GLN A 223 5.19 4.32 -22.66
CA GLN A 223 4.36 5.13 -23.56
C GLN A 223 4.37 6.62 -23.18
N ASN A 224 4.85 6.95 -21.99
CA ASN A 224 4.95 8.32 -21.50
C ASN A 224 6.18 8.50 -20.59
N LYS A 225 6.45 9.75 -20.20
CA LYS A 225 7.61 10.10 -19.36
C LYS A 225 7.54 9.53 -17.95
N ILE A 226 6.34 9.36 -17.39
CA ILE A 226 6.15 8.79 -16.05
C ILE A 226 6.50 7.30 -16.06
N GLU A 227 6.08 6.56 -17.09
CA GLU A 227 6.46 5.16 -17.27
C GLU A 227 7.97 4.98 -17.50
N ALA A 228 8.60 5.89 -18.25
CA ALA A 228 10.05 5.89 -18.43
C ALA A 228 10.76 6.14 -17.08
N LEU A 229 10.31 7.12 -16.29
CA LEU A 229 10.82 7.40 -14.96
C LEU A 229 10.63 6.22 -14.00
N ARG A 230 9.48 5.53 -14.07
CA ARG A 230 9.17 4.34 -13.29
C ARG A 230 10.18 3.21 -13.55
N LEU A 231 10.49 2.93 -14.82
CA LEU A 231 11.51 1.94 -15.20
C LEU A 231 12.92 2.38 -14.77
N GLU A 232 13.27 3.64 -14.97
CA GLU A 232 14.55 4.20 -14.54
C GLU A 232 14.77 4.03 -13.02
N LEU A 233 13.77 4.41 -12.22
CA LEU A 233 13.82 4.26 -10.76
C LEU A 233 13.86 2.79 -10.34
N MET A 234 13.11 1.91 -11.00
CA MET A 234 13.15 0.47 -10.72
C MET A 234 14.57 -0.08 -10.87
N ASP A 235 15.24 0.27 -11.97
CA ASP A 235 16.59 -0.19 -12.26
C ASP A 235 17.61 0.42 -11.29
N LYS A 236 17.55 1.74 -11.09
CA LYS A 236 18.51 2.45 -10.23
C LYS A 236 18.37 2.08 -8.75
N VAL A 237 17.15 1.92 -8.24
CA VAL A 237 16.92 1.53 -6.83
C VAL A 237 17.42 0.12 -6.57
N ASN A 238 17.16 -0.83 -7.47
CA ASN A 238 17.68 -2.20 -7.31
C ASN A 238 19.20 -2.25 -7.47
N ALA A 239 19.79 -1.40 -8.33
CA ALA A 239 21.24 -1.28 -8.48
C ALA A 239 21.96 -0.74 -7.22
N LEU A 240 21.25 -0.16 -6.25
CA LEU A 240 21.83 0.18 -4.94
C LEU A 240 22.28 -1.06 -4.16
N GLY A 241 21.82 -2.26 -4.54
CA GLY A 241 22.28 -3.52 -3.95
C GLY A 241 21.85 -3.71 -2.50
N ILE A 242 20.81 -3.02 -2.02
CA ILE A 242 20.28 -3.18 -0.65
C ILE A 242 19.75 -4.61 -0.46
N GLY A 243 19.01 -5.12 -1.46
CA GLY A 243 18.52 -6.50 -1.52
C GLY A 243 17.42 -6.84 -0.52
N ALA A 244 16.98 -8.09 -0.58
CA ALA A 244 15.93 -8.61 0.30
C ALA A 244 16.35 -8.50 1.78
N GLN A 245 15.46 -7.94 2.61
CA GLN A 245 15.68 -7.68 4.03
C GLN A 245 16.95 -6.87 4.35
N GLY A 246 17.53 -6.17 3.37
CA GLY A 246 18.80 -5.44 3.53
C GLY A 246 20.04 -6.33 3.61
N LEU A 247 19.96 -7.58 3.15
CA LEU A 247 21.05 -8.56 3.19
C LEU A 247 21.99 -8.48 1.97
N GLY A 248 21.80 -7.48 1.11
CA GLY A 248 22.48 -7.38 -0.17
C GLY A 248 21.86 -8.32 -1.21
N GLY A 249 21.80 -7.91 -2.47
CA GLY A 249 21.21 -8.74 -3.53
C GLY A 249 20.66 -7.90 -4.67
N LEU A 250 19.95 -8.56 -5.57
CA LEU A 250 19.43 -7.95 -6.80
C LEU A 250 18.09 -7.23 -6.58
N THR A 251 17.28 -7.68 -5.63
CA THR A 251 15.90 -7.19 -5.50
C THR A 251 15.67 -6.50 -4.15
N THR A 252 15.57 -5.17 -4.21
CA THR A 252 15.11 -4.31 -3.12
C THR A 252 13.64 -3.94 -3.29
N VAL A 253 13.23 -3.68 -4.53
CA VAL A 253 11.86 -3.33 -4.91
C VAL A 253 11.38 -4.27 -6.01
N LEU A 254 10.12 -4.69 -5.91
CA LEU A 254 9.37 -5.45 -6.89
C LEU A 254 8.68 -4.55 -7.91
N ASP A 255 8.37 -3.31 -7.51
CA ASP A 255 7.78 -2.30 -8.38
C ASP A 255 8.01 -0.88 -7.84
N ILE A 256 7.93 0.10 -8.73
CA ILE A 256 7.82 1.53 -8.45
C ILE A 256 6.46 1.98 -8.96
N LYS A 257 5.67 2.70 -8.16
CA LYS A 257 4.38 3.28 -8.56
C LYS A 257 4.48 4.79 -8.51
N ILE A 258 3.98 5.47 -9.53
CA ILE A 258 4.05 6.93 -9.63
C ILE A 258 2.68 7.46 -9.98
N LYS A 259 2.17 8.38 -9.15
CA LYS A 259 1.01 9.22 -9.45
C LYS A 259 1.46 10.69 -9.40
N ASP A 260 1.09 11.47 -10.42
CA ASP A 260 1.41 12.88 -10.51
C ASP A 260 0.17 13.77 -10.58
N TYR A 261 0.35 15.03 -10.20
CA TYR A 261 -0.70 16.05 -10.22
C TYR A 261 -0.12 17.42 -10.58
N PRO A 262 -0.87 18.30 -11.26
CA PRO A 262 -0.45 19.67 -11.51
C PRO A 262 -0.01 20.38 -10.22
N THR A 263 1.11 21.09 -10.27
CA THR A 263 1.69 21.78 -9.12
C THR A 263 1.89 23.27 -9.41
N HIS A 264 2.03 24.07 -8.35
CA HIS A 264 2.39 25.47 -8.46
C HIS A 264 3.80 25.61 -9.09
N ALA A 265 4.00 26.59 -9.97
CA ALA A 265 5.24 26.74 -10.75
C ALA A 265 6.52 26.86 -9.90
N ALA A 266 6.40 27.34 -8.66
CA ALA A 266 7.52 27.48 -7.71
C ALA A 266 7.72 26.26 -6.79
N SER A 267 6.96 25.17 -6.96
CA SER A 267 6.93 24.06 -6.01
C SER A 267 6.95 22.70 -6.71
N LEU A 268 7.80 21.81 -6.21
CA LEU A 268 7.79 20.39 -6.61
C LEU A 268 7.70 19.51 -5.35
N PRO A 269 6.50 19.35 -4.76
CA PRO A 269 6.28 18.37 -3.70
C PRO A 269 6.54 16.96 -4.26
N VAL A 270 7.37 16.19 -3.56
CA VAL A 270 7.63 14.78 -3.90
C VAL A 270 7.55 13.95 -2.62
N ALA A 271 6.70 12.93 -2.64
CA ALA A 271 6.55 11.96 -1.58
C ALA A 271 7.02 10.58 -2.05
N VAL A 272 7.65 9.82 -1.16
CA VAL A 272 7.94 8.40 -1.35
C VAL A 272 7.48 7.61 -0.13
N ILE A 273 6.73 6.55 -0.37
CA ILE A 273 6.16 5.67 0.64
C ILE A 273 6.51 4.22 0.26
N PRO A 274 7.27 3.49 1.09
CA PRO A 274 7.50 2.09 0.83
C PRO A 274 6.29 1.23 1.21
N ASN A 275 6.00 0.19 0.42
CA ASN A 275 5.17 -0.94 0.79
C ASN A 275 6.03 -2.15 1.11
N CYS A 276 5.83 -2.75 2.28
CA CYS A 276 6.65 -3.88 2.73
C CYS A 276 6.28 -5.18 2.01
N ALA A 277 7.05 -6.24 2.29
CA ALA A 277 6.72 -7.60 1.88
C ALA A 277 5.31 -8.06 2.31
N ALA A 278 4.72 -7.48 3.37
CA ALA A 278 3.30 -7.67 3.69
C ALA A 278 2.42 -6.70 2.87
N THR A 279 2.45 -6.87 1.54
CA THR A 279 1.63 -6.09 0.60
C THR A 279 0.18 -6.57 0.67
N ARG A 280 -0.69 -5.77 1.30
CA ARG A 280 -2.07 -6.16 1.64
C ARG A 280 -3.04 -5.07 1.25
N HIS A 281 -3.72 -5.27 0.13
CA HIS A 281 -4.83 -4.43 -0.29
C HIS A 281 -5.84 -5.24 -1.11
N ALA A 282 -7.08 -4.78 -1.12
CA ALA A 282 -8.16 -5.33 -1.92
C ALA A 282 -9.02 -4.20 -2.48
N HIS A 283 -9.63 -4.48 -3.63
CA HIS A 283 -10.51 -3.56 -4.34
C HIS A 283 -11.86 -4.23 -4.55
N PHE A 284 -12.93 -3.50 -4.30
CA PHE A 284 -14.29 -3.96 -4.59
C PHE A 284 -15.18 -2.77 -4.95
N VAL A 285 -16.28 -3.08 -5.64
CA VAL A 285 -17.29 -2.11 -6.07
C VAL A 285 -18.64 -2.57 -5.55
N LEU A 286 -19.45 -1.62 -5.08
CA LEU A 286 -20.84 -1.83 -4.70
C LEU A 286 -21.73 -1.06 -5.69
N ASP A 287 -22.76 -1.70 -6.23
CA ASP A 287 -23.58 -1.21 -7.34
C ASP A 287 -25.08 -1.42 -7.19
#